data_AF-A0A3P7NTP7-F1
#
_entry.id   AF-A0A3P7NTP7-F1
#
_cell.length_a   1.000
_cell.length_b   1.000
_cell.length_c   1.000
_cell.angle_alpha   90.00
_cell.angle_beta   90.00
_cell.angle_gamma   90.00
#
_symmetry.space_group_name_H-M   'P 1'
#
loop_
_entity.id
_entity.type
_entity.pdbx_description
1 polymer ?
#
loop_
_entity_poly.entity_id
_entity_poly.type
_entity_poly.pdbx_seq_one_letter_code
_entity_poly.pdbx_strand_id
1 'polypeptide(L)'
;MKMVDIHYHLLPDVDDGPDTTECALEMVKISYDQGVRGIVATPHLNHPVQFRGRRNKEMDNKKDMEQAFETLRAHIHEAYPDMEIYLGAELYLTRKDLDHLEHVKIRTMNTTQYILVEFSRDITHIELDHGMHELVLLGYRPILAHAEVYKCYANHMEELIKLRDQGILIQCNAGNIINPQSSPEKTRATQMLEQGLIDIIASDGHNISTRRPDMAKAYTYVTKKHGAKEANRLFCENPQTMLLGGVVPQPPSRKKTLQPKHKSLVGMTSLIALALIGFSLIVTNALNAKDESPEAFTLKSLEQQTEPASTTQIEKNHGPVLPESLESTEENLLTQQENNELEQAQYSEDLKIPTMNIENEINPEQQGYNKIVSAYEQHLTNLEAYYRTQVDQYFIRLKEAVQIQDIPTRDETVSSIQGLIGKLESQSDNEVYKSLYDMQNDLEAKQYDVAIVQQLRDRYNEVKATVSTAYQAELEAYYNKQ
;
A
#
# COMPACT_ATOMS: atom_id res chain seq x y z
N MET A 1 -19.90 1.60 28.68
CA MET A 1 -18.45 1.62 28.47
C MET A 1 -18.01 3.08 28.32
N LYS A 2 -16.73 3.39 28.52
CA LYS A 2 -16.15 4.72 28.26
C LYS A 2 -15.70 4.76 26.79
N MET A 3 -16.00 5.81 26.03
CA MET A 3 -15.32 6.03 24.74
C MET A 3 -13.91 6.55 24.98
N VAL A 4 -12.97 6.10 24.15
CA VAL A 4 -11.58 6.54 24.17
C VAL A 4 -11.23 7.07 22.78
N ASP A 5 -10.66 8.26 22.72
CA ASP A 5 -10.17 8.87 21.49
C ASP A 5 -8.65 8.79 21.43
N ILE A 6 -8.11 8.11 20.41
CA ILE A 6 -6.67 7.83 20.33
C ILE A 6 -5.90 8.76 19.37
N HIS A 7 -6.61 9.64 18.65
CA HIS A 7 -6.02 10.50 17.63
C HIS A 7 -6.55 11.93 17.82
N TYR A 8 -5.75 12.78 18.45
CA TYR A 8 -6.19 14.07 18.96
C TYR A 8 -5.04 15.08 19.08
N HIS A 9 -5.08 16.14 18.28
CA HIS A 9 -4.09 17.21 18.27
C HIS A 9 -4.54 18.27 19.27
N LEU A 10 -4.24 17.98 20.53
CA LEU A 10 -4.86 18.64 21.68
C LEU A 10 -3.88 19.56 22.45
N LEU A 11 -2.58 19.47 22.21
CA LEU A 11 -1.58 20.22 22.98
C LEU A 11 -1.49 21.68 22.50
N PRO A 12 -1.70 22.68 23.39
CA PRO A 12 -1.56 24.09 23.06
C PRO A 12 -0.19 24.44 22.49
N ASP A 13 -0.18 25.12 21.34
CA ASP A 13 1.03 25.67 20.72
C ASP A 13 2.13 24.59 20.53
N VAL A 14 1.76 23.38 20.07
CA VAL A 14 2.71 22.31 19.69
C VAL A 14 2.70 22.03 18.18
N ASP A 15 1.53 21.97 17.54
CA ASP A 15 1.36 21.70 16.11
C ASP A 15 0.25 22.58 15.47
N ASP A 16 -0.52 22.07 14.49
CA ASP A 16 -1.68 22.76 13.93
C ASP A 16 -3.02 22.46 14.64
N GLY A 17 -2.97 21.93 15.87
CA GLY A 17 -4.09 21.89 16.82
C GLY A 17 -4.46 23.26 17.44
N PRO A 18 -4.72 23.35 18.75
CA PRO A 18 -5.12 24.58 19.42
C PRO A 18 -3.94 25.53 19.67
N ASP A 19 -4.13 26.83 19.46
CA ASP A 19 -3.13 27.85 19.77
C ASP A 19 -3.05 28.20 21.27
N THR A 20 -4.02 27.80 22.11
CA THR A 20 -4.07 28.12 23.55
C THR A 20 -4.72 27.02 24.41
N THR A 21 -4.46 27.04 25.73
CA THR A 21 -5.04 26.13 26.73
C THR A 21 -6.55 26.23 26.81
N GLU A 22 -7.14 27.42 26.66
CA GLU A 22 -8.59 27.62 26.68
C GLU A 22 -9.25 26.92 25.49
N CYS A 23 -8.66 27.03 24.29
CA CYS A 23 -9.13 26.32 23.10
C CYS A 23 -9.03 24.80 23.27
N ALA A 24 -7.94 24.29 23.86
CA ALA A 24 -7.79 22.87 24.21
C ALA A 24 -8.84 22.40 25.24
N LEU A 25 -9.17 23.22 26.25
CA LEU A 25 -10.20 22.91 27.24
C LEU A 25 -11.62 22.95 26.64
N GLU A 26 -11.91 23.84 25.68
CA GLU A 26 -13.16 23.79 24.90
C GLU A 26 -13.24 22.54 24.02
N MET A 27 -12.14 22.12 23.39
CA MET A 27 -12.06 20.87 22.64
C MET A 27 -12.32 19.66 23.56
N VAL A 28 -11.67 19.59 24.72
CA VAL A 28 -11.92 18.55 25.73
C VAL A 28 -13.37 18.56 26.19
N LYS A 29 -13.98 19.73 26.41
CA LYS A 29 -15.41 19.85 26.74
C LYS A 29 -16.29 19.20 25.67
N ILE A 30 -16.05 19.50 24.39
CA ILE A 30 -16.81 18.94 23.27
C ILE A 30 -16.72 17.41 23.27
N SER A 31 -15.56 16.84 23.58
CA SER A 31 -15.36 15.39 23.69
C SER A 31 -16.00 14.79 24.95
N TYR A 32 -15.89 15.47 26.09
CA TYR A 32 -16.47 15.07 27.37
C TYR A 32 -18.00 15.05 27.34
N ASP A 33 -18.63 16.10 26.78
CA ASP A 33 -20.08 16.21 26.56
C ASP A 33 -20.61 15.08 25.65
N GLN A 34 -19.75 14.55 24.77
CA GLN A 34 -20.06 13.44 23.86
C GLN A 34 -19.86 12.04 24.50
N GLY A 35 -19.37 11.94 25.73
CA GLY A 35 -19.14 10.67 26.42
C GLY A 35 -17.75 10.05 26.21
N VAL A 36 -16.80 10.79 25.62
CA VAL A 36 -15.37 10.44 25.67
C VAL A 36 -14.88 10.60 27.11
N ARG A 37 -14.06 9.64 27.57
CA ARG A 37 -13.46 9.63 28.91
C ARG A 37 -12.01 9.13 28.96
N GLY A 38 -11.45 8.70 27.83
CA GLY A 38 -10.01 8.59 27.63
C GLY A 38 -9.61 9.37 26.39
N ILE A 39 -8.51 10.11 26.45
CA ILE A 39 -7.94 10.82 25.30
C ILE A 39 -6.43 10.53 25.26
N VAL A 40 -5.91 10.18 24.08
CA VAL A 40 -4.47 10.22 23.78
C VAL A 40 -4.20 11.49 22.99
N ALA A 41 -3.38 12.37 23.56
CA ALA A 41 -2.82 13.49 22.81
C ALA A 41 -1.75 12.95 21.86
N THR A 42 -1.98 13.09 20.55
CA THR A 42 -1.09 12.63 19.47
C THR A 42 -0.65 13.81 18.61
N PRO A 43 0.14 14.76 19.17
CA PRO A 43 0.69 15.83 18.35
C PRO A 43 1.56 15.26 17.23
N HIS A 44 1.62 15.97 16.10
CA HIS A 44 2.48 15.59 14.97
C HIS A 44 3.96 15.43 15.38
N LEU A 45 4.61 14.37 14.88
CA LEU A 45 6.03 14.07 15.01
C LEU A 45 6.64 13.88 13.62
N ASN A 46 7.68 14.64 13.31
CA ASN A 46 8.38 14.71 12.01
C ASN A 46 7.55 15.24 10.81
N HIS A 47 6.26 15.56 11.00
CA HIS A 47 5.40 16.08 9.93
C HIS A 47 5.81 17.50 9.45
N PRO A 48 5.89 17.78 8.13
CA PRO A 48 6.24 19.11 7.60
C PRO A 48 5.32 20.27 8.03
N VAL A 49 4.10 20.02 8.52
CA VAL A 49 3.15 21.07 8.96
C VAL A 49 3.25 21.36 10.47
N GLN A 50 4.15 20.68 11.21
CA GLN A 50 4.36 20.82 12.66
C GLN A 50 4.42 22.27 13.20
N PHE A 51 4.75 23.27 12.38
CA PHE A 51 4.83 24.66 12.82
C PHE A 51 4.06 25.57 11.88
N ARG A 52 2.99 26.21 12.38
CA ARG A 52 2.24 27.30 11.71
C ARG A 52 3.05 28.60 11.55
N GLY A 53 4.35 28.51 11.23
CA GLY A 53 5.29 29.63 11.13
C GLY A 53 5.67 30.29 12.47
N ARG A 54 5.42 29.63 13.63
CA ARG A 54 5.48 30.24 14.97
C ARG A 54 6.44 29.58 15.99
N ARG A 55 7.62 29.10 15.55
CA ARG A 55 8.83 29.04 16.39
C ARG A 55 10.09 28.78 15.54
N ASN A 56 11.25 29.10 16.10
CA ASN A 56 12.55 28.77 15.50
C ASN A 56 12.81 27.27 15.57
N LYS A 57 13.60 26.74 14.63
CA LYS A 57 14.00 25.32 14.50
C LYS A 57 14.96 24.82 15.60
N GLU A 58 14.99 25.47 16.76
CA GLU A 58 16.03 25.32 17.79
C GLU A 58 15.45 24.92 19.17
N MET A 59 14.16 24.63 19.25
CA MET A 59 13.54 24.12 20.47
C MET A 59 13.78 22.60 20.63
N ASP A 60 13.93 22.15 21.88
CA ASP A 60 14.17 20.76 22.22
C ASP A 60 12.84 20.01 22.31
N ASN A 61 12.21 19.82 21.14
CA ASN A 61 10.80 19.43 20.91
C ASN A 61 10.20 18.40 21.90
N LYS A 62 11.01 17.51 22.48
CA LYS A 62 10.54 16.54 23.49
C LYS A 62 10.18 17.21 24.82
N LYS A 63 10.98 18.17 25.31
CA LYS A 63 10.74 18.85 26.60
C LYS A 63 9.49 19.72 26.53
N ASP A 64 9.34 20.49 25.47
CA ASP A 64 8.21 21.41 25.30
C ASP A 64 6.89 20.64 25.17
N MET A 65 6.89 19.50 24.44
CA MET A 65 5.74 18.59 24.36
C MET A 65 5.37 17.97 25.71
N GLU A 66 6.35 17.48 26.48
CA GLU A 66 6.10 16.89 27.81
C GLU A 66 5.62 17.93 28.82
N GLN A 67 6.16 19.15 28.78
CA GLN A 67 5.71 20.26 29.63
C GLN A 67 4.30 20.75 29.25
N ALA A 68 4.00 20.91 27.95
CA ALA A 68 2.67 21.27 27.47
C ALA A 68 1.63 20.21 27.85
N PHE A 69 1.98 18.92 27.73
CA PHE A 69 1.14 17.81 28.13
C PHE A 69 0.80 17.83 29.62
N GLU A 70 1.78 17.85 30.52
CA GLU A 70 1.49 17.84 31.97
C GLU A 70 0.80 19.14 32.43
N THR A 71 1.12 20.28 31.83
CA THR A 71 0.41 21.55 32.08
C THR A 71 -1.07 21.43 31.70
N LEU A 72 -1.38 20.95 30.50
CA LEU A 72 -2.76 20.79 30.04
C LEU A 72 -3.50 19.72 30.87
N ARG A 73 -2.84 18.60 31.15
CA ARG A 73 -3.38 17.49 31.95
C ARG A 73 -3.83 17.92 33.34
N ALA A 74 -3.09 18.83 33.99
CA ALA A 74 -3.49 19.41 35.27
C ALA A 74 -4.82 20.20 35.15
N HIS A 75 -4.94 21.09 34.16
CA HIS A 75 -6.17 21.85 33.92
C HIS A 75 -7.36 20.93 33.55
N ILE A 76 -7.13 19.88 32.76
CA ILE A 76 -8.17 18.89 32.42
C ILE A 76 -8.59 18.11 33.66
N HIS A 77 -7.67 17.71 34.55
CA HIS A 77 -8.02 16.99 35.77
C HIS A 77 -8.82 17.84 36.76
N GLU A 78 -8.55 19.15 36.85
CA GLU A 78 -9.34 20.08 37.66
C GLU A 78 -10.78 20.25 37.11
N ALA A 79 -10.93 20.39 35.78
CA ALA A 79 -12.23 20.62 35.15
C ALA A 79 -13.06 19.34 34.91
N TYR A 80 -12.41 18.20 34.68
CA TYR A 80 -13.00 16.93 34.25
C TYR A 80 -12.30 15.73 34.94
N PRO A 81 -12.49 15.52 36.26
CA PRO A 81 -11.68 14.59 37.04
C PRO A 81 -11.80 13.10 36.67
N ASP A 82 -12.81 12.69 35.88
CA ASP A 82 -12.98 11.34 35.32
C ASP A 82 -12.57 11.20 33.84
N MET A 83 -11.98 12.25 33.24
CA MET A 83 -11.30 12.22 31.94
C MET A 83 -9.84 11.78 32.11
N GLU A 84 -9.49 10.66 31.49
CA GLU A 84 -8.15 10.09 31.51
C GLU A 84 -7.36 10.60 30.30
N ILE A 85 -6.17 11.17 30.55
CA ILE A 85 -5.34 11.86 29.55
C ILE A 85 -3.97 11.17 29.45
N TYR A 86 -3.60 10.77 28.24
CA TYR A 86 -2.36 10.05 27.91
C TYR A 86 -1.59 10.77 26.80
N LEU A 87 -0.27 10.56 26.72
CA LEU A 87 0.58 11.10 25.67
C LEU A 87 0.99 10.01 24.67
N GLY A 88 1.00 10.37 23.39
CA GLY A 88 1.62 9.64 22.29
C GLY A 88 2.21 10.65 21.29
N ALA A 89 2.20 10.31 20.01
CA ALA A 89 2.43 11.21 18.89
C ALA A 89 1.78 10.62 17.63
N GLU A 90 1.49 11.45 16.63
CA GLU A 90 1.24 10.99 15.26
C GLU A 90 2.57 11.07 14.48
N LEU A 91 3.16 9.93 14.14
CA LEU A 91 4.47 9.86 13.48
C LEU A 91 4.32 9.94 11.96
N TYR A 92 4.78 11.03 11.35
CA TYR A 92 4.93 11.14 9.91
C TYR A 92 6.22 10.47 9.44
N LEU A 93 6.07 9.47 8.56
CA LEU A 93 7.19 8.89 7.82
C LEU A 93 7.26 9.48 6.42
N THR A 94 8.39 10.08 6.08
CA THR A 94 8.72 10.43 4.70
C THR A 94 9.25 9.22 3.96
N ARG A 95 9.25 9.28 2.62
CA ARG A 95 9.91 8.28 1.74
C ARG A 95 11.39 8.02 2.11
N LYS A 96 12.08 8.97 2.75
CA LYS A 96 13.49 8.83 3.17
C LYS A 96 13.67 8.20 4.55
N ASP A 97 12.62 8.22 5.38
CA ASP A 97 12.65 7.58 6.68
C ASP A 97 12.49 6.06 6.53
N LEU A 98 11.84 5.61 5.46
CA LEU A 98 11.66 4.19 5.10
C LEU A 98 12.99 3.43 4.93
N ASP A 99 14.03 4.12 4.47
CA ASP A 99 15.35 3.54 4.24
C ASP A 99 16.17 3.38 5.54
N HIS A 100 15.75 4.06 6.62
CA HIS A 100 16.53 4.28 7.87
C HIS A 100 15.63 4.31 9.13
N LEU A 101 14.61 3.44 9.21
CA LEU A 101 13.60 3.45 10.28
C LEU A 101 14.18 3.25 11.68
N GLU A 102 15.31 2.53 11.79
CA GLU A 102 16.10 2.32 13.00
C GLU A 102 16.76 3.60 13.55
N HIS A 103 16.73 4.70 12.80
CA HIS A 103 17.20 6.02 13.23
C HIS A 103 16.07 7.03 13.48
N VAL A 104 14.81 6.66 13.18
CA VAL A 104 13.65 7.53 13.39
C VAL A 104 13.35 7.69 14.88
N LYS A 105 13.13 8.94 15.31
CA LYS A 105 12.66 9.23 16.67
C LYS A 105 11.17 8.89 16.76
N ILE A 106 10.87 7.77 17.41
CA ILE A 106 9.51 7.25 17.63
C ILE A 106 9.03 7.62 19.05
N ARG A 107 7.73 7.90 19.21
CA ARG A 107 7.06 7.96 20.53
C ARG A 107 5.86 7.03 20.57
N THR A 108 5.84 6.11 21.53
CA THR A 108 4.73 5.19 21.72
C THR A 108 3.61 5.80 22.57
N MET A 109 2.39 5.30 22.36
CA MET A 109 1.18 5.75 23.02
C MET A 109 1.08 5.13 24.41
N ASN A 110 0.96 5.97 25.44
CA ASN A 110 0.90 5.56 26.85
C ASN A 110 2.04 4.60 27.28
N THR A 111 3.25 4.78 26.74
CA THR A 111 4.43 3.91 26.99
C THR A 111 4.27 2.43 26.62
N THR A 112 3.26 2.09 25.81
CA THR A 112 3.04 0.74 25.28
C THR A 112 3.92 0.46 24.05
N GLN A 113 3.68 -0.62 23.31
CA GLN A 113 4.29 -0.85 21.98
C GLN A 113 3.57 -0.11 20.85
N TYR A 114 2.38 0.44 21.10
CA TYR A 114 1.54 1.03 20.06
C TYR A 114 2.04 2.39 19.58
N ILE A 115 2.07 2.59 18.26
CA ILE A 115 2.47 3.83 17.60
C ILE A 115 1.44 4.20 16.53
N LEU A 116 1.08 5.49 16.47
CA LEU A 116 0.21 6.02 15.42
C LEU A 116 1.09 6.58 14.30
N VAL A 117 0.87 6.13 13.07
CA VAL A 117 1.75 6.38 11.93
C VAL A 117 0.96 6.94 10.75
N GLU A 118 1.44 8.05 10.20
CA GLU A 118 0.92 8.67 8.98
C GLU A 118 2.00 8.79 7.89
N PHE A 119 1.55 9.03 6.66
CA PHE A 119 2.36 9.15 5.46
C PHE A 119 1.81 10.27 4.57
N SER A 120 2.54 10.65 3.52
CA SER A 120 1.99 11.55 2.50
C SER A 120 0.75 10.96 1.82
N ARG A 121 -0.22 11.79 1.44
CA ARG A 121 -1.49 11.32 0.82
C ARG A 121 -1.32 10.77 -0.61
N ASP A 122 -0.13 10.88 -1.19
CA ASP A 122 0.30 10.29 -2.46
C ASP A 122 1.29 9.11 -2.29
N ILE A 123 1.47 8.59 -1.08
CA ILE A 123 2.21 7.35 -0.83
C ILE A 123 1.58 6.20 -1.63
N THR A 124 2.41 5.32 -2.20
CA THR A 124 1.94 4.06 -2.78
C THR A 124 1.59 3.07 -1.67
N HIS A 125 0.84 1.99 -1.99
CA HIS A 125 0.64 0.91 -1.02
C HIS A 125 1.98 0.23 -0.70
N ILE A 126 2.83 -0.03 -1.71
CA ILE A 126 4.16 -0.65 -1.52
C ILE A 126 5.02 0.10 -0.48
N GLU A 127 5.16 1.42 -0.61
CA GLU A 127 5.96 2.24 0.31
C GLU A 127 5.38 2.29 1.73
N LEU A 128 4.05 2.38 1.84
CA LEU A 128 3.32 2.39 3.10
C LEU A 128 3.43 1.04 3.80
N ASP A 129 3.13 -0.04 3.07
CA ASP A 129 3.11 -1.40 3.59
C ASP A 129 4.53 -1.84 4.01
N HIS A 130 5.58 -1.44 3.28
CA HIS A 130 6.98 -1.60 3.71
C HIS A 130 7.26 -0.85 5.03
N GLY A 131 6.93 0.45 5.09
CA GLY A 131 7.17 1.27 6.28
C GLY A 131 6.44 0.77 7.53
N MET A 132 5.22 0.25 7.37
CA MET A 132 4.45 -0.32 8.47
C MET A 132 4.95 -1.71 8.86
N HIS A 133 5.38 -2.54 7.90
CA HIS A 133 5.96 -3.85 8.18
C HIS A 133 7.26 -3.75 8.98
N GLU A 134 8.16 -2.86 8.54
CA GLU A 134 9.47 -2.68 9.16
C GLU A 134 9.41 -2.17 10.61
N LEU A 135 8.31 -1.49 10.98
CA LEU A 135 8.00 -1.13 12.36
C LEU A 135 7.50 -2.32 13.20
N VAL A 136 6.81 -3.30 12.61
CA VAL A 136 6.45 -4.56 13.29
C VAL A 136 7.71 -5.36 13.62
N LEU A 137 8.64 -5.49 12.66
CA LEU A 137 9.93 -6.18 12.90
C LEU A 137 10.83 -5.45 13.91
N LEU A 138 10.69 -4.12 14.05
CA LEU A 138 11.31 -3.34 15.15
C LEU A 138 10.59 -3.50 16.51
N GLY A 139 9.59 -4.38 16.63
CA GLY A 139 8.90 -4.71 17.89
C GLY A 139 7.80 -3.73 18.30
N TYR A 140 7.41 -2.79 17.43
CA TYR A 140 6.26 -1.92 17.66
C TYR A 140 4.94 -2.60 17.23
N ARG A 141 3.81 -1.98 17.59
CA ARG A 141 2.48 -2.33 17.07
C ARG A 141 1.91 -1.13 16.31
N PRO A 142 2.11 -1.04 14.99
CA PRO A 142 1.69 0.12 14.23
C PRO A 142 0.18 0.27 14.12
N ILE A 143 -0.27 1.51 14.08
CA ILE A 143 -1.63 1.93 13.79
C ILE A 143 -1.56 2.85 12.57
N LEU A 144 -2.18 2.44 11.47
CA LEU A 144 -2.28 3.30 10.30
C LEU A 144 -3.30 4.41 10.58
N ALA A 145 -2.82 5.64 10.69
CA ALA A 145 -3.64 6.82 10.89
C ALA A 145 -4.56 7.06 9.68
N HIS A 146 -5.79 7.54 9.93
CA HIS A 146 -6.78 8.01 8.94
C HIS A 146 -6.78 7.27 7.59
N ALA A 147 -6.74 5.94 7.62
CA ALA A 147 -6.45 5.10 6.45
C ALA A 147 -7.42 5.30 5.26
N GLU A 148 -8.60 5.90 5.51
CA GLU A 148 -9.51 6.33 4.47
C GLU A 148 -9.00 7.50 3.58
N VAL A 149 -7.89 8.17 3.90
CA VAL A 149 -7.40 9.30 3.08
C VAL A 149 -6.45 8.86 1.96
N TYR A 150 -5.64 7.82 2.17
CA TYR A 150 -4.59 7.42 1.23
C TYR A 150 -5.15 7.00 -0.13
N LYS A 151 -4.63 7.59 -1.21
CA LYS A 151 -5.19 7.41 -2.56
C LYS A 151 -5.00 5.98 -3.09
N CYS A 152 -3.93 5.29 -2.69
CA CYS A 152 -3.64 3.90 -3.04
C CYS A 152 -4.84 2.96 -2.78
N TYR A 153 -5.45 3.03 -1.60
CA TYR A 153 -6.61 2.22 -1.22
C TYR A 153 -7.94 2.67 -1.87
N ALA A 154 -7.92 3.46 -2.95
CA ALA A 154 -9.11 3.68 -3.80
C ALA A 154 -9.55 2.38 -4.50
N ASN A 155 -8.58 1.62 -4.99
CA ASN A 155 -8.79 0.39 -5.79
C ASN A 155 -8.13 -0.85 -5.18
N HIS A 156 -7.39 -0.68 -4.08
CA HIS A 156 -6.53 -1.70 -3.46
C HIS A 156 -6.92 -1.97 -2.00
N MET A 157 -8.20 -2.20 -1.74
CA MET A 157 -8.74 -2.40 -0.39
C MET A 157 -8.28 -3.75 0.21
N GLU A 158 -7.85 -4.68 -0.63
CA GLU A 158 -7.24 -5.96 -0.29
C GLU A 158 -5.87 -5.83 0.40
N GLU A 159 -5.13 -4.74 0.16
CA GLU A 159 -3.82 -4.50 0.78
C GLU A 159 -3.98 -4.15 2.28
N LEU A 160 -5.06 -3.44 2.64
CA LEU A 160 -5.48 -3.25 4.04
C LEU A 160 -5.82 -4.57 4.76
N ILE A 161 -6.08 -5.67 4.04
CA ILE A 161 -6.22 -7.00 4.66
C ILE A 161 -4.83 -7.52 5.04
N LYS A 162 -3.84 -7.43 4.14
CA LYS A 162 -2.45 -7.86 4.41
C LYS A 162 -1.86 -7.17 5.63
N LEU A 163 -2.05 -5.86 5.79
CA LEU A 163 -1.61 -5.13 6.98
C LEU A 163 -2.25 -5.68 8.27
N ARG A 164 -3.55 -5.95 8.25
CA ARG A 164 -4.25 -6.52 9.43
C ARG A 164 -3.85 -7.96 9.71
N ASP A 165 -3.55 -8.74 8.68
CA ASP A 165 -2.99 -10.09 8.81
C ASP A 165 -1.54 -10.06 9.38
N GLN A 166 -0.84 -8.91 9.26
CA GLN A 166 0.42 -8.60 9.95
C GLN A 166 0.27 -8.02 11.38
N GLY A 167 -0.96 -7.92 11.91
CA GLY A 167 -1.22 -7.35 13.25
C GLY A 167 -1.27 -5.81 13.31
N ILE A 168 -1.15 -5.13 12.17
CA ILE A 168 -1.21 -3.66 12.08
C ILE A 168 -2.67 -3.20 12.19
N LEU A 169 -2.92 -2.24 13.09
CA LEU A 169 -4.26 -1.73 13.34
C LEU A 169 -4.63 -0.63 12.34
N ILE A 170 -5.89 -0.61 11.90
CA ILE A 170 -6.39 0.43 10.98
C ILE A 170 -7.27 1.42 11.75
N GLN A 171 -6.85 2.68 11.81
CA GLN A 171 -7.62 3.79 12.37
C GLN A 171 -8.35 4.57 11.27
N CYS A 172 -9.55 5.02 11.58
CA CYS A 172 -10.40 5.82 10.67
C CYS A 172 -11.00 7.03 11.40
N ASN A 173 -11.16 8.18 10.72
CA ASN A 173 -11.62 9.40 11.39
C ASN A 173 -13.15 9.41 11.54
N ALA A 174 -13.63 9.71 12.75
CA ALA A 174 -15.05 9.81 13.10
C ALA A 174 -15.80 10.77 12.15
N GLY A 175 -15.17 11.88 11.76
CA GLY A 175 -15.71 12.83 10.79
C GLY A 175 -15.99 12.22 9.41
N ASN A 176 -15.22 11.23 8.97
CA ASN A 176 -15.35 10.60 7.64
C ASN A 176 -16.37 9.46 7.58
N ILE A 177 -16.72 8.87 8.73
CA ILE A 177 -17.84 7.93 8.86
C ILE A 177 -19.21 8.62 8.62
N ILE A 178 -19.30 9.93 8.82
CA ILE A 178 -20.55 10.70 8.80
C ILE A 178 -20.79 11.35 7.43
N ASN A 179 -22.00 11.18 6.88
CA ASN A 179 -22.43 11.64 5.55
C ASN A 179 -21.57 11.04 4.41
N PRO A 180 -21.66 9.71 4.19
CA PRO A 180 -20.65 8.90 3.49
C PRO A 180 -20.50 9.17 1.97
N GLN A 181 -21.28 10.07 1.40
CA GLN A 181 -21.27 10.39 -0.03
C GLN A 181 -20.76 11.82 -0.31
N SER A 182 -20.27 12.55 0.71
CA SER A 182 -19.78 13.93 0.52
C SER A 182 -18.36 14.03 -0.03
N SER A 183 -17.56 12.95 0.01
CA SER A 183 -16.22 12.92 -0.59
C SER A 183 -15.73 11.47 -0.85
N PRO A 184 -14.64 11.28 -1.61
CA PRO A 184 -14.02 9.97 -1.84
C PRO A 184 -13.55 9.30 -0.54
N GLU A 185 -12.96 10.05 0.38
CA GLU A 185 -12.45 9.55 1.68
C GLU A 185 -13.60 8.97 2.51
N LYS A 186 -14.74 9.67 2.58
CA LYS A 186 -15.93 9.17 3.31
C LYS A 186 -16.55 7.94 2.66
N THR A 187 -16.44 7.83 1.34
CA THR A 187 -16.85 6.63 0.60
C THR A 187 -15.93 5.46 0.96
N ARG A 188 -14.61 5.68 0.99
CA ARG A 188 -13.60 4.69 1.38
C ARG A 188 -13.79 4.23 2.84
N ALA A 189 -13.93 5.16 3.78
CA ALA A 189 -14.24 4.89 5.20
C ALA A 189 -15.47 3.97 5.36
N THR A 190 -16.51 4.22 4.56
CA THR A 190 -17.72 3.39 4.57
C THR A 190 -17.45 1.99 4.03
N GLN A 191 -16.71 1.86 2.93
CA GLN A 191 -16.31 0.57 2.36
C GLN A 191 -15.44 -0.24 3.33
N MET A 192 -14.52 0.41 4.05
CA MET A 192 -13.68 -0.21 5.08
C MET A 192 -14.53 -0.70 6.26
N LEU A 193 -15.46 0.13 6.76
CA LEU A 193 -16.37 -0.24 7.85
C LEU A 193 -17.28 -1.43 7.48
N GLU A 194 -17.88 -1.39 6.29
CA GLU A 194 -18.71 -2.49 5.78
C GLU A 194 -17.93 -3.81 5.66
N GLN A 195 -16.66 -3.75 5.23
CA GLN A 195 -15.76 -4.90 5.14
C GLN A 195 -15.09 -5.27 6.47
N GLY A 196 -15.33 -4.51 7.55
CA GLY A 196 -14.73 -4.79 8.87
C GLY A 196 -13.21 -4.63 8.89
N LEU A 197 -12.67 -3.75 8.05
CA LEU A 197 -11.24 -3.44 7.94
C LEU A 197 -10.79 -2.35 8.92
N ILE A 198 -11.72 -1.64 9.55
CA ILE A 198 -11.42 -0.66 10.59
C ILE A 198 -11.30 -1.41 11.92
N ASP A 199 -10.30 -1.07 12.73
CA ASP A 199 -10.12 -1.60 14.08
C ASP A 199 -10.27 -0.56 15.18
N ILE A 200 -10.06 0.73 14.87
CA ILE A 200 -10.34 1.85 15.78
C ILE A 200 -10.96 3.02 15.01
N ILE A 201 -11.93 3.71 15.62
CA ILE A 201 -12.37 5.04 15.17
C ILE A 201 -11.94 6.07 16.22
N ALA A 202 -11.29 7.13 15.75
CA ALA A 202 -10.77 8.24 16.54
C ALA A 202 -11.14 9.57 15.87
N SER A 203 -10.95 10.71 16.53
CA SER A 203 -11.59 11.95 16.09
C SER A 203 -10.80 12.77 15.06
N ASP A 204 -9.47 12.76 15.10
CA ASP A 204 -8.61 13.69 14.35
C ASP A 204 -8.96 15.17 14.69
N GLY A 205 -9.31 15.40 15.97
CA GLY A 205 -9.70 16.71 16.48
C GLY A 205 -8.50 17.67 16.56
N HIS A 206 -8.62 18.84 15.93
CA HIS A 206 -7.62 19.92 15.96
C HIS A 206 -8.18 21.26 16.42
N ASN A 207 -9.50 21.49 16.31
CA ASN A 207 -10.11 22.78 16.67
C ASN A 207 -11.63 22.68 16.95
N ILE A 208 -12.21 23.78 17.42
CA ILE A 208 -13.65 23.86 17.76
C ILE A 208 -14.59 24.07 16.54
N SER A 209 -14.09 24.12 15.31
CA SER A 209 -14.87 24.56 14.12
C SER A 209 -14.83 23.62 12.91
N THR A 210 -13.68 23.43 12.26
CA THR A 210 -13.51 22.68 11.00
C THR A 210 -13.07 21.23 11.19
N ARG A 211 -12.14 20.98 12.14
CA ARG A 211 -11.65 19.65 12.55
C ARG A 211 -12.10 19.40 14.00
N ARG A 212 -13.42 19.29 14.19
CA ARG A 212 -14.05 19.08 15.50
C ARG A 212 -13.98 17.61 15.94
N PRO A 213 -13.80 17.33 17.25
CA PRO A 213 -13.73 15.97 17.77
C PRO A 213 -15.13 15.31 17.90
N ASP A 214 -15.84 15.14 16.78
CA ASP A 214 -17.28 14.82 16.72
C ASP A 214 -17.60 13.30 16.87
N MET A 215 -17.02 12.66 17.89
CA MET A 215 -17.07 11.20 18.16
C MET A 215 -18.49 10.61 18.31
N ALA A 216 -19.40 11.23 19.05
CA ALA A 216 -20.69 10.63 19.39
C ALA A 216 -21.61 10.41 18.17
N LYS A 217 -21.48 11.26 17.15
CA LYS A 217 -22.22 11.13 15.89
C LYS A 217 -21.77 9.88 15.12
N ALA A 218 -20.46 9.63 15.08
CA ALA A 218 -19.89 8.44 14.45
C ALA A 218 -20.26 7.17 15.23
N TYR A 219 -20.11 7.17 16.56
CA TYR A 219 -20.52 6.05 17.41
C TYR A 219 -22.00 5.70 17.22
N THR A 220 -22.89 6.70 17.16
CA THR A 220 -24.32 6.53 16.92
C THR A 220 -24.60 5.95 15.53
N TYR A 221 -23.87 6.42 14.50
CA TYR A 221 -23.98 5.90 13.13
C TYR A 221 -23.56 4.42 13.06
N VAL A 222 -22.40 4.07 13.61
CA VAL A 222 -21.89 2.69 13.64
C VAL A 222 -22.84 1.79 14.44
N THR A 223 -23.31 2.23 15.61
CA THR A 223 -24.30 1.50 16.42
C THR A 223 -25.56 1.17 15.62
N LYS A 224 -26.07 2.14 14.85
CA LYS A 224 -27.28 1.98 14.02
C LYS A 224 -27.06 1.11 12.76
N LYS A 225 -25.83 1.01 12.25
CA LYS A 225 -25.50 0.32 10.98
C LYS A 225 -24.88 -1.07 11.14
N HIS A 226 -24.06 -1.25 12.17
CA HIS A 226 -23.26 -2.47 12.41
C HIS A 226 -23.50 -3.07 13.82
N GLY A 227 -24.35 -2.42 14.63
CA GLY A 227 -24.75 -2.88 15.96
C GLY A 227 -23.84 -2.37 17.08
N ALA A 228 -24.39 -2.35 18.30
CA ALA A 228 -23.69 -1.82 19.48
C ALA A 228 -22.38 -2.57 19.81
N LYS A 229 -22.27 -3.87 19.50
CA LYS A 229 -21.01 -4.62 19.69
C LYS A 229 -19.86 -4.06 18.83
N GLU A 230 -20.12 -3.72 17.57
CA GLU A 230 -19.08 -3.17 16.69
C GLU A 230 -18.73 -1.73 17.08
N ALA A 231 -19.72 -0.93 17.52
CA ALA A 231 -19.46 0.40 18.04
C ALA A 231 -18.64 0.37 19.36
N ASN A 232 -18.94 -0.56 20.27
CA ASN A 232 -18.11 -0.78 21.46
C ASN A 232 -16.69 -1.21 21.08
N ARG A 233 -16.53 -2.15 20.14
CA ARG A 233 -15.21 -2.59 19.65
C ARG A 233 -14.36 -1.40 19.19
N LEU A 234 -14.90 -0.60 18.27
CA LEU A 234 -14.16 0.45 17.56
C LEU A 234 -13.88 1.71 18.39
N PHE A 235 -14.73 2.05 19.36
CA PHE A 235 -14.64 3.31 20.14
C PHE A 235 -14.31 3.11 21.63
N CYS A 236 -14.34 1.87 22.14
CA CYS A 236 -14.11 1.58 23.56
C CYS A 236 -13.09 0.45 23.75
N GLU A 237 -13.42 -0.77 23.27
CA GLU A 237 -12.72 -2.01 23.66
C GLU A 237 -11.32 -2.09 23.03
N ASN A 238 -11.19 -1.84 21.72
CA ASN A 238 -9.88 -1.87 21.03
C ASN A 238 -8.95 -0.74 21.52
N PRO A 239 -9.37 0.54 21.60
CA PRO A 239 -8.60 1.61 22.23
C PRO A 239 -8.16 1.32 23.67
N GLN A 240 -9.04 0.76 24.51
CA GLN A 240 -8.70 0.47 25.90
C GLN A 240 -7.71 -0.70 26.01
N THR A 241 -7.85 -1.73 25.18
CA THR A 241 -6.91 -2.85 25.12
C THR A 241 -5.51 -2.37 24.71
N MET A 242 -5.44 -1.51 23.69
CA MET A 242 -4.22 -0.83 23.25
C MET A 242 -3.54 -0.06 24.37
N LEU A 243 -4.28 0.79 25.10
CA LEU A 243 -3.74 1.62 26.18
C LEU A 243 -3.17 0.83 27.36
N LEU A 244 -3.61 -0.42 27.53
CA LEU A 244 -3.13 -1.36 28.53
C LEU A 244 -1.98 -2.26 28.01
N GLY A 245 -1.49 -2.04 26.78
CA GLY A 245 -0.45 -2.85 26.13
C GLY A 245 -0.92 -4.24 25.67
N GLY A 246 -2.22 -4.55 25.80
CA GLY A 246 -2.79 -5.82 25.37
C GLY A 246 -2.82 -5.96 23.84
N VAL A 247 -2.88 -7.20 23.35
CA VAL A 247 -3.06 -7.47 21.92
C VAL A 247 -4.51 -7.17 21.54
N VAL A 248 -4.71 -6.17 20.69
CA VAL A 248 -6.03 -5.78 20.17
C VAL A 248 -6.56 -6.86 19.21
N PRO A 249 -7.74 -7.46 19.45
CA PRO A 249 -8.29 -8.48 18.56
C PRO A 249 -8.76 -7.90 17.23
N GLN A 250 -8.20 -8.40 16.13
CA GLN A 250 -8.62 -8.07 14.77
C GLN A 250 -9.53 -9.19 14.23
N PRO A 251 -10.86 -8.99 14.13
CA PRO A 251 -11.73 -9.99 13.52
C PRO A 251 -11.41 -10.14 12.02
N PRO A 252 -11.61 -11.34 11.44
CA PRO A 252 -11.42 -11.57 10.01
C PRO A 252 -12.25 -10.60 9.16
N SER A 253 -11.69 -10.16 8.04
CA SER A 253 -12.36 -9.23 7.14
C SER A 253 -13.69 -9.81 6.65
N ARG A 254 -14.76 -8.99 6.73
CA ARG A 254 -16.07 -9.30 6.16
C ARG A 254 -15.97 -9.17 4.65
N LYS A 255 -15.47 -10.22 3.98
CA LYS A 255 -15.48 -10.35 2.52
C LYS A 255 -16.90 -10.18 1.99
N LYS A 256 -17.29 -8.94 1.64
CA LYS A 256 -18.26 -8.74 0.57
C LYS A 256 -17.72 -9.47 -0.64
N THR A 257 -18.52 -10.33 -1.26
CA THR A 257 -18.23 -10.78 -2.61
C THR A 257 -18.21 -9.54 -3.51
N LEU A 258 -17.02 -9.04 -3.79
CA LEU A 258 -16.74 -8.10 -4.86
C LEU A 258 -17.03 -8.80 -6.19
N GLN A 259 -18.31 -9.01 -6.50
CA GLN A 259 -18.73 -9.25 -7.86
C GLN A 259 -18.24 -8.04 -8.66
N PRO A 260 -17.31 -8.22 -9.61
CA PRO A 260 -16.72 -7.08 -10.29
C PRO A 260 -17.83 -6.38 -11.05
N LYS A 261 -17.97 -5.06 -10.86
CA LYS A 261 -18.89 -4.23 -11.66
C LYS A 261 -18.36 -3.99 -13.08
N HIS A 262 -17.81 -5.04 -13.69
CA HIS A 262 -17.89 -5.18 -15.14
C HIS A 262 -19.38 -5.19 -15.51
N LYS A 263 -19.88 -4.04 -15.98
CA LYS A 263 -20.99 -4.05 -16.93
C LYS A 263 -20.51 -4.87 -18.11
N SER A 264 -20.92 -6.14 -18.18
CA SER A 264 -20.52 -7.06 -19.24
C SER A 264 -21.12 -6.60 -20.57
N LEU A 265 -20.40 -5.75 -21.29
CA LEU A 265 -20.71 -5.26 -22.64
C LEU A 265 -20.47 -6.36 -23.71
N VAL A 266 -20.79 -7.60 -23.34
CA VAL A 266 -20.72 -8.85 -24.11
C VAL A 266 -22.05 -9.60 -23.99
N GLY A 267 -23.08 -8.98 -23.39
CA GLY A 267 -24.40 -9.58 -23.14
C GLY A 267 -25.52 -9.14 -24.08
N MET A 268 -25.23 -8.45 -25.20
CA MET A 268 -26.28 -7.91 -26.08
C MET A 268 -25.98 -7.97 -27.60
N THR A 269 -24.97 -8.72 -28.03
CA THR A 269 -24.61 -8.91 -29.45
C THR A 269 -25.15 -10.22 -30.07
N SER A 270 -25.81 -11.09 -29.28
CA SER A 270 -26.40 -12.35 -29.76
C SER A 270 -27.94 -12.37 -29.80
N LEU A 271 -28.59 -11.21 -29.68
CA LEU A 271 -30.06 -11.07 -29.73
C LEU A 271 -30.61 -10.27 -30.92
N ILE A 272 -29.72 -9.77 -31.80
CA ILE A 272 -30.08 -9.11 -33.06
C ILE A 272 -29.96 -10.08 -34.26
N ALA A 273 -29.13 -11.12 -34.15
CA ALA A 273 -28.93 -12.13 -35.20
C ALA A 273 -30.10 -13.14 -35.37
N LEU A 274 -31.08 -13.14 -34.46
CA LEU A 274 -32.23 -14.06 -34.49
C LEU A 274 -33.58 -13.39 -34.85
N ALA A 275 -33.56 -12.12 -35.24
CA ALA A 275 -34.76 -11.38 -35.68
C ALA A 275 -34.94 -11.28 -37.21
N LEU A 276 -33.95 -11.74 -38.00
CA LEU A 276 -33.92 -11.57 -39.47
C LEU A 276 -34.03 -12.86 -40.29
N ILE A 277 -34.41 -13.98 -39.65
CA ILE A 277 -34.75 -15.25 -40.33
C ILE A 277 -36.25 -15.59 -40.15
N GLY A 278 -36.97 -14.83 -39.30
CA GLY A 278 -38.37 -15.08 -38.93
C GLY A 278 -39.44 -14.32 -39.72
N PHE A 279 -39.13 -13.72 -40.88
CA PHE A 279 -40.10 -12.91 -41.64
C PHE A 279 -40.02 -13.10 -43.17
N SER A 280 -39.98 -14.35 -43.64
CA SER A 280 -40.16 -14.70 -45.06
C SER A 280 -40.98 -15.99 -45.21
N LEU A 281 -42.22 -15.95 -44.72
CA LEU A 281 -43.34 -16.85 -45.01
C LEU A 281 -44.56 -16.36 -44.21
N ILE A 282 -45.76 -16.35 -44.81
CA ILE A 282 -47.02 -15.79 -44.26
C ILE A 282 -46.94 -14.25 -44.16
N VAL A 283 -47.74 -13.43 -44.86
CA VAL A 283 -49.03 -13.66 -45.56
C VAL A 283 -48.94 -13.29 -47.04
N THR A 284 -49.42 -14.17 -47.92
CA THR A 284 -49.88 -13.82 -49.27
C THR A 284 -51.39 -14.01 -49.34
N ASN A 285 -52.16 -12.96 -49.05
CA ASN A 285 -53.62 -12.84 -49.29
C ASN A 285 -54.13 -11.47 -48.84
N ALA A 286 -55.16 -10.94 -49.53
CA ALA A 286 -55.79 -9.61 -49.32
C ALA A 286 -54.80 -8.42 -49.43
N LEU A 287 -54.78 -7.57 -50.46
CA LEU A 287 -55.76 -7.21 -51.50
C LEU A 287 -57.12 -6.66 -51.01
N ASN A 288 -57.48 -5.49 -51.54
CA ASN A 288 -58.81 -4.85 -51.59
C ASN A 288 -59.37 -4.11 -50.34
N ALA A 289 -58.84 -2.92 -50.05
CA ALA A 289 -59.56 -1.67 -49.68
C ALA A 289 -58.52 -0.51 -49.74
N LYS A 290 -58.75 0.67 -50.35
CA LYS A 290 -59.76 1.74 -50.08
C LYS A 290 -59.66 2.31 -48.65
N ASP A 291 -59.60 3.62 -48.41
CA ASP A 291 -59.49 4.79 -49.32
C ASP A 291 -58.99 6.00 -48.49
N GLU A 292 -58.88 7.18 -49.11
CA GLU A 292 -58.79 8.53 -48.49
C GLU A 292 -57.47 9.03 -47.84
N SER A 293 -57.27 10.34 -48.04
CA SER A 293 -56.32 11.30 -47.45
C SER A 293 -57.17 12.56 -47.08
N PRO A 294 -56.70 13.70 -46.51
CA PRO A 294 -55.36 14.33 -46.46
C PRO A 294 -54.93 14.54 -44.97
N GLU A 295 -54.00 15.40 -44.50
CA GLU A 295 -53.42 16.72 -44.85
C GLU A 295 -51.92 16.74 -44.47
N ALA A 296 -50.98 17.21 -45.30
CA ALA A 296 -50.74 18.57 -45.82
C ALA A 296 -50.02 19.52 -44.82
N PHE A 297 -48.68 19.51 -44.84
CA PHE A 297 -47.86 20.70 -44.55
C PHE A 297 -46.61 20.69 -45.47
N THR A 298 -46.21 21.87 -45.96
CA THR A 298 -45.34 21.98 -47.14
C THR A 298 -44.36 23.15 -47.01
N LEU A 299 -43.26 23.12 -47.79
CA LEU A 299 -42.25 24.18 -48.01
C LEU A 299 -41.15 24.24 -46.90
N LYS A 300 -39.86 24.45 -47.21
CA LYS A 300 -39.21 24.64 -48.53
C LYS A 300 -37.69 24.37 -48.51
N SER A 301 -37.15 23.94 -49.66
CA SER A 301 -35.84 24.26 -50.29
C SER A 301 -34.64 24.70 -49.41
N LEU A 302 -33.42 24.18 -49.62
CA LEU A 302 -32.68 24.35 -50.88
C LEU A 302 -31.72 23.21 -51.27
N GLU A 303 -31.64 23.00 -52.58
CA GLU A 303 -30.65 22.25 -53.38
C GLU A 303 -29.45 23.18 -53.75
N GLN A 304 -28.32 22.84 -54.42
CA GLN A 304 -27.66 21.61 -54.94
C GLN A 304 -26.11 21.92 -54.89
N GLN A 305 -25.08 21.44 -55.65
CA GLN A 305 -24.88 20.59 -56.84
C GLN A 305 -23.40 20.06 -56.90
N THR A 306 -23.14 19.01 -57.71
CA THR A 306 -21.90 18.56 -58.44
C THR A 306 -20.46 18.96 -58.02
N GLU A 307 -19.45 18.06 -57.93
CA GLU A 307 -18.79 17.21 -58.99
C GLU A 307 -18.15 17.96 -60.20
N PRO A 308 -17.16 17.40 -60.98
CA PRO A 308 -16.65 16.00 -61.01
C PRO A 308 -15.09 15.77 -61.11
N ALA A 309 -14.71 14.50 -60.92
CA ALA A 309 -13.68 13.64 -61.57
C ALA A 309 -12.28 14.13 -62.05
N SER A 310 -11.27 13.25 -61.85
CA SER A 310 -10.27 12.88 -62.89
C SER A 310 -9.65 11.48 -62.62
N THR A 311 -9.16 10.80 -63.66
CA THR A 311 -8.68 9.39 -63.66
C THR A 311 -7.22 9.30 -64.13
N THR A 312 -6.46 8.23 -63.81
CA THR A 312 -5.53 7.53 -64.74
C THR A 312 -5.04 6.21 -64.13
N GLN A 313 -4.89 5.16 -64.97
CA GLN A 313 -4.17 3.91 -64.69
C GLN A 313 -2.97 3.77 -65.63
N ILE A 314 -1.89 3.11 -65.21
CA ILE A 314 -0.90 2.44 -66.09
C ILE A 314 -0.51 1.09 -65.45
N GLU A 315 -0.16 0.09 -66.28
CA GLU A 315 0.00 -1.34 -65.91
C GLU A 315 1.46 -1.89 -66.00
N LYS A 316 1.59 -3.15 -65.55
CA LYS A 316 2.36 -4.29 -66.14
C LYS A 316 3.85 -4.53 -65.82
N ASN A 317 4.06 -5.76 -65.31
CA ASN A 317 5.13 -6.72 -65.65
C ASN A 317 6.59 -6.41 -65.21
N HIS A 318 7.52 -7.38 -65.09
CA HIS A 318 7.51 -8.84 -65.34
C HIS A 318 8.08 -9.63 -64.13
N GLY A 319 8.12 -10.98 -64.23
CA GLY A 319 8.53 -11.90 -63.16
C GLY A 319 9.96 -12.47 -63.26
N PRO A 320 10.21 -13.77 -62.97
CA PRO A 320 11.24 -14.15 -62.01
C PRO A 320 12.47 -14.89 -62.58
N VAL A 321 13.53 -15.00 -61.76
CA VAL A 321 14.70 -15.88 -62.00
C VAL A 321 15.14 -16.61 -60.71
N LEU A 322 15.48 -17.89 -60.89
CA LEU A 322 16.14 -18.86 -60.01
C LEU A 322 17.06 -19.71 -60.94
N PRO A 323 17.92 -20.60 -60.44
CA PRO A 323 18.83 -20.57 -59.28
C PRO A 323 20.30 -20.81 -59.75
N GLU A 324 21.23 -21.10 -58.83
CA GLU A 324 22.51 -21.88 -58.96
C GLU A 324 23.56 -21.36 -57.95
N SER A 325 24.53 -22.11 -57.43
CA SER A 325 24.63 -23.57 -57.18
C SER A 325 25.75 -23.88 -56.16
N LEU A 326 25.76 -25.13 -55.67
CA LEU A 326 26.85 -25.95 -55.10
C LEU A 326 28.30 -25.37 -55.21
N GLU A 327 29.21 -25.57 -54.25
CA GLU A 327 29.62 -26.87 -53.67
C GLU A 327 30.45 -26.72 -52.35
N SER A 328 30.88 -27.86 -51.78
CA SER A 328 31.87 -28.14 -50.69
C SER A 328 32.75 -26.98 -50.11
N THR A 329 33.14 -26.98 -48.82
CA THR A 329 33.83 -28.09 -48.11
C THR A 329 33.54 -28.24 -46.59
N GLU A 330 33.93 -29.39 -46.06
CA GLU A 330 33.85 -29.79 -44.65
C GLU A 330 34.96 -29.15 -43.78
N GLU A 331 34.72 -28.00 -43.13
CA GLU A 331 35.70 -27.48 -42.16
C GLU A 331 35.11 -26.59 -41.03
N ASN A 332 34.18 -27.12 -40.22
CA ASN A 332 33.97 -26.67 -38.82
C ASN A 332 33.14 -27.61 -37.91
N LEU A 333 32.91 -28.87 -38.29
CA LEU A 333 32.08 -29.82 -37.52
C LEU A 333 32.84 -30.51 -36.37
N LEU A 334 33.70 -29.74 -35.67
CA LEU A 334 34.63 -30.24 -34.64
C LEU A 334 34.91 -29.25 -33.49
N THR A 335 34.20 -28.11 -33.42
CA THR A 335 34.46 -27.00 -32.48
C THR A 335 33.29 -26.65 -31.56
N GLN A 336 32.27 -27.52 -31.46
CA GLN A 336 31.05 -27.30 -30.66
C GLN A 336 30.78 -28.37 -29.58
N GLN A 337 31.80 -29.16 -29.17
CA GLN A 337 31.65 -30.14 -28.08
C GLN A 337 32.68 -30.07 -26.94
N GLU A 338 33.69 -29.18 -26.99
CA GLU A 338 34.69 -29.06 -25.89
C GLU A 338 34.53 -27.79 -25.01
N ASN A 339 33.70 -26.83 -25.40
CA ASN A 339 33.50 -25.56 -24.67
C ASN A 339 32.42 -25.59 -23.58
N ASN A 340 32.01 -26.78 -23.10
CA ASN A 340 30.91 -26.93 -22.12
C ASN A 340 31.31 -27.59 -20.78
N GLU A 341 32.59 -27.90 -20.57
CA GLU A 341 33.08 -28.58 -19.34
C GLU A 341 34.16 -27.79 -18.57
N LEU A 342 34.46 -26.54 -18.95
CA LEU A 342 35.52 -25.73 -18.32
C LEU A 342 35.05 -24.49 -17.52
N GLU A 343 33.74 -24.22 -17.46
CA GLU A 343 33.19 -23.07 -16.71
C GLU A 343 32.52 -23.45 -15.37
N GLN A 344 32.64 -24.70 -14.91
CA GLN A 344 32.14 -25.16 -13.59
C GLN A 344 33.21 -25.22 -12.48
N ALA A 345 34.43 -24.73 -12.73
CA ALA A 345 35.60 -25.04 -11.89
C ALA A 345 36.22 -23.85 -11.13
N GLN A 346 35.48 -22.76 -10.87
CA GLN A 346 36.07 -21.59 -10.17
C GLN A 346 35.14 -20.70 -9.31
N TYR A 347 34.27 -21.28 -8.47
CA TYR A 347 33.78 -20.62 -7.25
C TYR A 347 33.39 -21.64 -6.15
N SER A 348 34.40 -22.27 -5.54
CA SER A 348 34.21 -23.19 -4.42
C SER A 348 35.41 -23.15 -3.45
N GLU A 349 35.67 -22.00 -2.84
CA GLU A 349 36.46 -21.97 -1.59
C GLU A 349 35.52 -22.24 -0.41
N ASP A 350 35.67 -23.41 0.21
CA ASP A 350 34.87 -23.80 1.37
C ASP A 350 35.07 -22.82 2.53
N LEU A 351 34.05 -22.01 2.83
CA LEU A 351 33.92 -21.33 4.12
C LEU A 351 33.68 -22.37 5.21
N LYS A 352 34.78 -22.95 5.71
CA LYS A 352 34.79 -23.94 6.79
C LYS A 352 34.36 -23.33 8.12
N ILE A 353 33.04 -23.25 8.31
CA ILE A 353 32.42 -23.11 9.63
C ILE A 353 32.98 -24.22 10.53
N PRO A 354 33.50 -23.93 11.75
CA PRO A 354 34.03 -24.96 12.63
C PRO A 354 32.91 -25.90 13.10
N THR A 355 32.87 -27.13 12.57
CA THR A 355 31.97 -28.17 13.04
C THR A 355 32.39 -28.65 14.43
N MET A 356 31.74 -28.11 15.47
CA MET A 356 31.76 -28.77 16.77
C MET A 356 31.08 -30.14 16.64
N ASN A 357 31.78 -31.21 17.02
CA ASN A 357 31.14 -32.50 17.26
C ASN A 357 30.23 -32.40 18.49
N ILE A 358 28.95 -32.12 18.27
CA ILE A 358 27.91 -32.15 19.30
C ILE A 358 27.10 -33.44 19.14
N GLU A 359 27.78 -34.59 19.25
CA GLU A 359 27.15 -35.83 19.71
C GLU A 359 26.95 -35.75 21.24
N ASN A 360 26.12 -34.81 21.67
CA ASN A 360 25.61 -34.67 23.04
C ASN A 360 24.15 -34.25 22.98
N GLU A 361 23.38 -34.63 24.00
CA GLU A 361 21.91 -34.62 24.01
C GLU A 361 21.28 -33.25 23.66
N ILE A 362 20.87 -33.08 22.41
CA ILE A 362 20.13 -31.89 21.96
C ILE A 362 18.72 -31.92 22.56
N ASN A 363 18.37 -30.90 23.34
CA ASN A 363 17.01 -30.69 23.85
C ASN A 363 16.00 -30.72 22.67
N PRO A 364 14.93 -31.55 22.70
CA PRO A 364 13.90 -31.58 21.65
C PRO A 364 13.29 -30.22 21.31
N GLU A 365 13.24 -29.31 22.27
CA GLU A 365 12.83 -27.91 22.09
C GLU A 365 13.78 -27.17 21.13
N GLN A 366 15.10 -27.25 21.38
CA GLN A 366 16.14 -26.65 20.54
C GLN A 366 16.29 -27.37 19.20
N GLN A 367 16.02 -28.67 19.13
CA GLN A 367 15.87 -29.39 17.86
C GLN A 367 14.67 -28.85 17.06
N GLY A 368 13.57 -28.50 17.73
CA GLY A 368 12.41 -27.84 17.13
C GLY A 368 12.74 -26.43 16.63
N TYR A 369 13.42 -25.61 17.43
CA TYR A 369 13.90 -24.28 17.06
C TYR A 369 14.78 -24.32 15.80
N ASN A 370 15.87 -25.11 15.83
CA ASN A 370 16.79 -25.25 14.69
C ASN A 370 16.07 -25.69 13.42
N LYS A 371 15.07 -26.59 13.54
CA LYS A 371 14.29 -27.07 12.39
C LYS A 371 13.38 -26.00 11.77
N ILE A 372 12.83 -25.10 12.58
CA ILE A 372 12.06 -23.94 12.07
C ILE A 372 13.05 -22.99 11.37
N VAL A 373 14.10 -22.57 12.07
CA VAL A 373 15.09 -21.61 11.58
C VAL A 373 15.67 -22.04 10.23
N SER A 374 16.25 -23.24 10.12
CA SER A 374 16.90 -23.67 8.89
C SER A 374 15.94 -23.93 7.71
N ALA A 375 14.64 -24.08 7.96
CA ALA A 375 13.64 -24.11 6.88
C ALA A 375 13.43 -22.72 6.28
N TYR A 376 13.31 -21.68 7.12
CA TYR A 376 13.19 -20.29 6.67
C TYR A 376 14.52 -19.76 6.10
N GLU A 377 15.67 -20.07 6.70
CA GLU A 377 17.00 -19.72 6.13
C GLU A 377 17.21 -20.27 4.72
N GLN A 378 16.79 -21.52 4.47
CA GLN A 378 16.87 -22.13 3.15
C GLN A 378 15.89 -21.47 2.17
N HIS A 379 14.68 -21.10 2.62
CA HIS A 379 13.73 -20.38 1.78
C HIS A 379 14.24 -18.98 1.40
N LEU A 380 14.74 -18.23 2.37
CA LEU A 380 15.31 -16.89 2.19
C LEU A 380 16.54 -16.92 1.28
N THR A 381 17.43 -17.91 1.44
CA THR A 381 18.57 -18.12 0.53
C THR A 381 18.11 -18.41 -0.91
N ASN A 382 17.01 -19.14 -1.10
CA ASN A 382 16.45 -19.38 -2.44
C ASN A 382 15.84 -18.11 -3.05
N LEU A 383 15.19 -17.26 -2.23
CA LEU A 383 14.67 -15.95 -2.66
C LEU A 383 15.82 -14.99 -3.03
N GLU A 384 16.89 -14.95 -2.24
CA GLU A 384 18.09 -14.15 -2.50
C GLU A 384 18.74 -14.54 -3.85
N ALA A 385 18.92 -15.85 -4.09
CA ALA A 385 19.49 -16.37 -5.34
C ALA A 385 18.62 -16.04 -6.56
N TYR A 386 17.29 -16.12 -6.42
CA TYR A 386 16.34 -15.73 -7.47
C TYR A 386 16.39 -14.23 -7.76
N TYR A 387 16.36 -13.39 -6.70
CA TYR A 387 16.44 -11.93 -6.83
C TYR A 387 17.71 -11.50 -7.56
N ARG A 388 18.88 -11.98 -7.14
CA ARG A 388 20.17 -11.71 -7.80
C ARG A 388 20.14 -12.09 -9.28
N THR A 389 19.76 -13.34 -9.58
CA THR A 389 19.66 -13.86 -10.96
C THR A 389 18.77 -12.99 -11.85
N GLN A 390 17.65 -12.47 -11.31
CA GLN A 390 16.76 -11.61 -12.08
C GLN A 390 17.24 -10.15 -12.19
N VAL A 391 17.94 -9.60 -11.19
CA VAL A 391 18.58 -8.29 -11.31
C VAL A 391 19.71 -8.34 -12.34
N ASP A 392 20.56 -9.37 -12.32
CA ASP A 392 21.67 -9.52 -13.27
C ASP A 392 21.17 -9.56 -14.73
N GLN A 393 20.05 -10.24 -15.00
CA GLN A 393 19.38 -10.22 -16.31
C GLN A 393 18.90 -8.82 -16.72
N TYR A 394 18.33 -8.04 -15.80
CA TYR A 394 17.92 -6.66 -16.09
C TYR A 394 19.13 -5.71 -16.22
N PHE A 395 20.21 -5.97 -15.50
CA PHE A 395 21.45 -5.20 -15.55
C PHE A 395 22.18 -5.38 -16.88
N ILE A 396 22.26 -6.60 -17.41
CA ILE A 396 22.77 -6.87 -18.77
C ILE A 396 21.96 -6.07 -19.81
N ARG A 397 20.63 -6.17 -19.75
CA ARG A 397 19.72 -5.43 -20.65
C ARG A 397 19.84 -3.91 -20.50
N LEU A 398 20.12 -3.41 -19.29
CA LEU A 398 20.38 -1.99 -19.05
C LEU A 398 21.67 -1.55 -19.75
N LYS A 399 22.74 -2.34 -19.65
CA LYS A 399 24.04 -2.06 -20.32
C LYS A 399 23.93 -2.04 -21.83
N GLU A 400 23.08 -2.90 -22.41
CA GLU A 400 22.72 -2.88 -23.84
C GLU A 400 21.92 -1.62 -24.19
N ALA A 401 20.86 -1.33 -23.43
CA ALA A 401 19.97 -0.20 -23.65
C ALA A 401 20.71 1.14 -23.69
N VAL A 402 21.66 1.37 -22.77
CA VAL A 402 22.40 2.65 -22.70
C VAL A 402 23.37 2.89 -23.87
N GLN A 403 23.62 1.91 -24.75
CA GLN A 403 24.39 2.10 -26.00
C GLN A 403 23.50 2.44 -27.21
N ILE A 404 22.17 2.43 -27.09
CA ILE A 404 21.25 2.74 -28.20
C ILE A 404 21.51 4.18 -28.69
N GLN A 405 21.73 4.36 -29.98
CA GLN A 405 22.09 5.67 -30.56
C GLN A 405 20.88 6.60 -30.72
N ASP A 406 19.67 6.05 -30.91
CA ASP A 406 18.44 6.85 -30.96
C ASP A 406 17.99 7.22 -29.54
N ILE A 407 18.10 8.52 -29.21
CA ILE A 407 17.84 9.03 -27.86
C ILE A 407 16.42 8.72 -27.36
N PRO A 408 15.33 8.94 -28.13
CA PRO A 408 13.97 8.56 -27.70
C PRO A 408 13.84 7.07 -27.38
N THR A 409 14.30 6.18 -28.27
CA THR A 409 14.23 4.72 -28.08
C THR A 409 15.07 4.27 -26.88
N ARG A 410 16.28 4.85 -26.72
CA ARG A 410 17.18 4.60 -25.59
C ARG A 410 16.50 4.94 -24.27
N ASP A 411 15.98 6.14 -24.16
CA ASP A 411 15.46 6.69 -22.90
C ASP A 411 14.12 6.01 -22.51
N GLU A 412 13.29 5.64 -23.49
CA GLU A 412 12.12 4.76 -23.26
C GLU A 412 12.54 3.35 -22.79
N THR A 413 13.58 2.75 -23.41
CA THR A 413 14.06 1.41 -23.05
C THR A 413 14.67 1.38 -21.65
N VAL A 414 15.49 2.38 -21.29
CA VAL A 414 16.08 2.53 -19.94
C VAL A 414 14.97 2.70 -18.89
N SER A 415 14.00 3.59 -19.12
CA SER A 415 12.86 3.81 -18.24
C SER A 415 12.02 2.52 -18.04
N SER A 416 11.80 1.77 -19.13
CA SER A 416 11.10 0.47 -19.09
C SER A 416 11.84 -0.56 -18.24
N ILE A 417 13.18 -0.63 -18.32
CA ILE A 417 14.01 -1.55 -17.53
C ILE A 417 14.06 -1.12 -16.06
N GLN A 418 14.22 0.17 -15.76
CA GLN A 418 14.11 0.71 -14.40
C GLN A 418 12.75 0.34 -13.77
N GLY A 419 11.66 0.46 -14.54
CA GLY A 419 10.30 0.06 -14.14
C GLY A 419 10.05 -1.46 -14.10
N LEU A 420 11.03 -2.30 -14.45
CA LEU A 420 11.05 -3.75 -14.19
C LEU A 420 11.87 -4.08 -12.95
N ILE A 421 13.03 -3.43 -12.77
CA ILE A 421 13.88 -3.58 -11.57
C ILE A 421 13.08 -3.21 -10.32
N GLY A 422 12.43 -2.04 -10.27
CA GLY A 422 11.63 -1.63 -9.10
C GLY A 422 10.43 -2.54 -8.80
N LYS A 423 9.92 -3.29 -9.79
CA LYS A 423 8.88 -4.31 -9.56
C LYS A 423 9.48 -5.59 -8.97
N LEU A 424 10.63 -6.02 -9.47
CA LEU A 424 11.37 -7.17 -8.94
C LEU A 424 11.81 -6.90 -7.49
N GLU A 425 12.30 -5.70 -7.20
CA GLU A 425 12.65 -5.28 -5.83
C GLU A 425 11.44 -5.38 -4.91
N SER A 426 10.32 -4.75 -5.27
CA SER A 426 9.08 -4.84 -4.50
C SER A 426 8.57 -6.27 -4.34
N GLN A 427 8.71 -7.14 -5.35
CA GLN A 427 8.34 -8.55 -5.24
C GLN A 427 9.27 -9.34 -4.31
N SER A 428 10.57 -9.08 -4.38
CA SER A 428 11.57 -9.65 -3.46
C SER A 428 11.28 -9.25 -2.02
N ASP A 429 11.03 -7.95 -1.79
CA ASP A 429 10.69 -7.42 -0.47
C ASP A 429 9.43 -8.09 0.08
N ASN A 430 8.35 -8.15 -0.70
CA ASN A 430 7.10 -8.76 -0.27
C ASN A 430 7.25 -10.23 0.15
N GLU A 431 7.98 -11.06 -0.60
CA GLU A 431 8.15 -12.47 -0.23
C GLU A 431 9.19 -12.69 0.88
N VAL A 432 10.26 -11.89 0.96
CA VAL A 432 11.26 -11.97 2.04
C VAL A 432 10.66 -11.49 3.36
N TYR A 433 10.04 -10.31 3.41
CA TYR A 433 9.43 -9.78 4.63
C TYR A 433 8.27 -10.64 5.12
N LYS A 434 7.45 -11.18 4.20
CA LYS A 434 6.45 -12.20 4.55
C LYS A 434 7.09 -13.46 5.12
N SER A 435 8.20 -13.94 4.57
CA SER A 435 8.92 -15.11 5.10
C SER A 435 9.51 -14.86 6.49
N LEU A 436 10.04 -13.66 6.75
CA LEU A 436 10.52 -13.24 8.06
C LEU A 436 9.36 -13.10 9.08
N TYR A 437 8.20 -12.62 8.64
CA TYR A 437 7.00 -12.54 9.46
C TYR A 437 6.41 -13.91 9.82
N ASP A 438 6.28 -14.80 8.84
CA ASP A 438 5.82 -16.17 9.05
C ASP A 438 6.79 -16.91 9.99
N MET A 439 8.11 -16.69 9.83
CA MET A 439 9.15 -17.19 10.75
C MET A 439 8.99 -16.64 12.18
N GLN A 440 8.79 -15.33 12.35
CA GLN A 440 8.58 -14.72 13.67
C GLN A 440 7.34 -15.31 14.35
N ASN A 441 6.22 -15.45 13.64
CA ASN A 441 4.99 -16.07 14.16
C ASN A 441 5.21 -17.53 14.58
N ASP A 442 5.89 -18.34 13.78
CA ASP A 442 6.19 -19.73 14.11
C ASP A 442 7.09 -19.85 15.36
N LEU A 443 8.00 -18.91 15.58
CA LEU A 443 8.86 -18.86 16.77
C LEU A 443 8.10 -18.36 18.01
N GLU A 444 7.34 -17.26 17.90
CA GLU A 444 6.51 -16.74 19.00
C GLU A 444 5.44 -17.75 19.45
N ALA A 445 4.83 -18.48 18.51
CA ALA A 445 3.88 -19.55 18.79
C ALA A 445 4.50 -20.78 19.51
N LYS A 446 5.83 -20.80 19.66
CA LYS A 446 6.59 -21.77 20.48
C LYS A 446 7.27 -21.14 21.70
N GLN A 447 7.13 -19.82 21.90
CA GLN A 447 7.86 -19.05 22.92
C GLN A 447 9.38 -19.11 22.75
N TYR A 448 9.85 -19.24 21.50
CA TYR A 448 11.28 -19.26 21.16
C TYR A 448 11.82 -17.84 20.94
N ASP A 449 13.15 -17.70 20.97
CA ASP A 449 13.83 -16.45 20.64
C ASP A 449 13.63 -16.08 19.16
N VAL A 450 13.40 -14.79 18.90
CA VAL A 450 13.16 -14.20 17.57
C VAL A 450 14.35 -13.36 17.09
N ALA A 451 15.42 -13.20 17.87
CA ALA A 451 16.59 -12.40 17.52
C ALA A 451 17.29 -12.83 16.20
N ILE A 452 17.09 -14.08 15.76
CA ILE A 452 17.54 -14.58 14.46
C ILE A 452 16.78 -13.94 13.28
N VAL A 453 15.52 -13.55 13.44
CA VAL A 453 14.72 -12.91 12.38
C VAL A 453 15.33 -11.56 12.01
N GLN A 454 15.75 -10.77 13.01
CA GLN A 454 16.44 -9.49 12.76
C GLN A 454 17.80 -9.71 12.08
N GLN A 455 18.58 -10.72 12.46
CA GLN A 455 19.86 -11.03 11.80
C GLN A 455 19.69 -11.39 10.31
N LEU A 456 18.62 -12.10 9.96
CA LEU A 456 18.29 -12.46 8.58
C LEU A 456 17.77 -11.26 7.77
N ARG A 457 17.03 -10.34 8.42
CA ARG A 457 16.65 -9.03 7.86
C ARG A 457 17.87 -8.14 7.60
N ASP A 458 18.78 -8.02 8.56
CA ASP A 458 20.01 -7.24 8.44
C ASP A 458 20.86 -7.72 7.24
N ARG A 459 21.03 -9.05 7.11
CA ARG A 459 21.65 -9.67 5.92
C ARG A 459 20.92 -9.32 4.62
N TYR A 460 19.59 -9.41 4.58
CA TYR A 460 18.83 -9.07 3.36
C TYR A 460 19.03 -7.60 2.95
N ASN A 461 19.06 -6.69 3.93
CA ASN A 461 19.28 -5.28 3.68
C ASN A 461 20.71 -4.98 3.21
N GLU A 462 21.73 -5.67 3.74
CA GLU A 462 23.10 -5.63 3.21
C GLU A 462 23.17 -6.14 1.75
N VAL A 463 22.43 -7.19 1.42
CA VAL A 463 22.32 -7.71 0.04
C VAL A 463 21.68 -6.69 -0.89
N LYS A 464 20.54 -6.08 -0.52
CA LYS A 464 19.90 -5.04 -1.34
C LYS A 464 20.79 -3.81 -1.50
N ALA A 465 21.44 -3.34 -0.44
CA ALA A 465 22.35 -2.19 -0.50
C ALA A 465 23.52 -2.45 -1.47
N THR A 466 24.10 -3.66 -1.42
CA THR A 466 25.16 -4.11 -2.33
C THR A 466 24.67 -4.13 -3.78
N VAL A 467 23.52 -4.74 -4.04
CA VAL A 467 22.92 -4.84 -5.39
C VAL A 467 22.52 -3.46 -5.95
N SER A 468 21.96 -2.59 -5.12
CA SER A 468 21.56 -1.24 -5.54
C SER A 468 22.77 -0.38 -5.88
N THR A 469 23.82 -0.41 -5.05
CA THR A 469 25.09 0.29 -5.33
C THR A 469 25.67 -0.10 -6.69
N ALA A 470 25.58 -1.39 -7.06
CA ALA A 470 26.13 -1.90 -8.32
C ALA A 470 25.41 -1.37 -9.58
N TYR A 471 24.07 -1.28 -9.58
CA TYR A 471 23.34 -0.75 -10.74
C TYR A 471 23.29 0.78 -10.78
N GLN A 472 23.26 1.45 -9.62
CA GLN A 472 23.24 2.92 -9.54
C GLN A 472 24.45 3.54 -10.24
N ALA A 473 25.65 2.98 -10.04
CA ALA A 473 26.88 3.44 -10.70
C ALA A 473 26.81 3.41 -12.24
N GLU A 474 26.01 2.50 -12.82
CA GLU A 474 25.87 2.38 -14.28
C GLU A 474 24.71 3.21 -14.85
N LEU A 475 23.69 3.52 -14.03
CA LEU A 475 22.75 4.60 -14.31
C LEU A 475 23.46 5.96 -14.28
N GLU A 476 24.33 6.22 -13.31
CA GLU A 476 25.19 7.41 -13.30
C GLU A 476 26.09 7.47 -14.53
N ALA A 477 26.71 6.34 -14.93
CA ALA A 477 27.52 6.28 -16.16
C ALA A 477 26.72 6.50 -17.46
N TYR A 478 25.39 6.38 -17.42
CA TYR A 478 24.48 6.72 -18.51
C TYR A 478 24.06 8.20 -18.46
N TYR A 479 23.62 8.71 -17.31
CA TYR A 479 23.22 10.11 -17.17
C TYR A 479 24.41 11.08 -17.38
N ASN A 480 25.63 10.68 -17.01
CA ASN A 480 26.86 11.43 -17.28
C ASN A 480 27.36 11.33 -18.76
N LYS A 481 26.61 10.66 -19.64
CA LYS A 481 26.85 10.60 -21.11
C LYS A 481 25.79 11.35 -21.93
N GLN A 482 24.77 11.93 -21.29
CA GLN A 482 23.83 12.86 -21.93
C GLN A 482 24.38 14.29 -21.95
#